data_AF-A0A934LHB4-F1
#
_entry.id   AF-A0A934LHB4-F1
#
_cell.length_a   1.000
_cell.length_b   1.000
_cell.length_c   1.000
_cell.angle_alpha   90.00
_cell.angle_beta   90.00
_cell.angle_gamma   90.00
#
_symmetry.space_group_name_H-M   'P 1'
#
loop_
_entity.id
_entity.type
_entity.pdbx_description
1 polymer ?
#
loop_
_entity_poly.entity_id
_entity_poly.type
_entity_poly.pdbx_seq_one_letter_code
_entity_poly.pdbx_strand_id
1 'polypeptide(L)'
;MMDQEQLQRILDEVLIAHKVEQSRALDYYFGFMHTLAEAHYVPAKEFFLMGLDDYRSGWREFCLKAIGFHYNLSSEEHILNKIRQMCLTDENEFVRLTATGVLGAQSHWPDFTLILVLQNDASMGVRISALGALLDLAHLPSYIVIEEEKKLQQNGIEPDMAQLKRIIEERGPDKTLLLDI
;
A
#
# COMPACT_ATOMS: atom_id res chain seq x y z
N MET A 1 5.96 3.74 27.04
CA MET A 1 5.77 4.72 25.96
C MET A 1 7.09 5.45 25.82
N MET A 2 7.66 5.50 24.61
CA MET A 2 8.91 6.22 24.38
C MET A 2 8.66 7.72 24.48
N ASP A 3 9.62 8.46 25.02
CA ASP A 3 9.56 9.92 25.02
C ASP A 3 10.03 10.50 23.67
N GLN A 4 9.82 11.81 23.51
CA GLN A 4 10.15 12.53 22.26
C GLN A 4 11.66 12.51 21.97
N GLU A 5 12.52 12.49 22.99
CA GLU A 5 13.97 12.47 22.83
C GLU A 5 14.45 11.09 22.36
N GLN A 6 13.84 10.02 22.85
CA GLN A 6 14.07 8.66 22.38
C GLN A 6 13.63 8.48 20.93
N LEU A 7 12.45 8.99 20.56
CA LEU A 7 11.96 8.96 19.18
C LEU A 7 12.85 9.78 18.24
N GLN A 8 13.31 10.95 18.66
CA GLN A 8 14.25 11.75 17.88
C GLN A 8 15.56 11.00 17.63
N ARG A 9 16.12 10.34 18.65
CA ARG A 9 17.34 9.53 18.48
C ARG A 9 17.17 8.41 17.45
N ILE A 10 16.03 7.72 17.48
CA ILE A 10 15.71 6.69 16.46
C ILE A 10 15.64 7.32 15.07
N LEU A 11 14.97 8.48 14.93
CA LEU A 11 14.91 9.18 13.65
C LEU A 11 16.30 9.59 13.15
N ASP A 12 17.16 10.09 14.03
CA ASP A 12 18.53 10.47 13.69
C ASP A 12 19.33 9.26 13.18
N GLU A 13 19.20 8.09 13.82
CA GLU A 13 19.84 6.85 13.37
C GLU A 13 19.35 6.40 11.99
N VAL A 14 18.05 6.48 11.74
CA VAL A 14 17.45 6.16 10.42
C VAL A 14 17.94 7.15 9.36
N LEU A 15 18.02 8.45 9.67
CA LEU A 15 18.53 9.48 8.76
C LEU A 15 20.00 9.27 8.42
N ILE A 16 20.82 8.86 9.40
CA ILE A 16 22.22 8.50 9.15
C ILE A 16 22.29 7.30 8.21
N ALA A 17 21.54 6.24 8.50
CA ALA A 17 21.50 5.02 7.68
C ALA A 17 21.08 5.28 6.23
N HIS A 18 20.06 6.13 6.07
CA HIS A 18 19.57 6.56 4.77
C HIS A 18 20.67 7.23 3.93
N LYS A 19 21.48 8.10 4.55
CA LYS A 19 22.58 8.85 3.92
C LYS A 19 23.79 7.99 3.57
N VAL A 20 24.15 7.02 4.41
CA VAL A 20 25.37 6.21 4.20
C VAL A 20 25.17 5.01 3.27
N GLU A 21 24.05 4.98 2.54
CA GLU A 21 23.71 3.95 1.55
C GLU A 21 23.81 2.50 2.06
N GLN A 22 23.57 2.26 3.36
CA GLN A 22 23.62 0.92 3.93
C GLN A 22 22.37 0.11 3.56
N SER A 23 22.29 -0.31 2.30
CA SER A 23 21.20 -1.15 1.76
C SER A 23 21.11 -2.50 2.47
N ARG A 24 22.24 -3.03 2.99
CA ARG A 24 22.32 -4.32 3.68
C ARG A 24 21.76 -4.32 5.12
N ALA A 25 21.38 -3.17 5.66
CA ALA A 25 20.83 -3.04 7.01
C ALA A 25 19.33 -2.67 7.00
N LEU A 26 18.64 -2.75 5.86
CA LEU A 26 17.24 -2.35 5.75
C LEU A 26 16.34 -3.08 6.77
N ASP A 27 16.54 -4.37 7.00
CA ASP A 27 15.79 -5.15 7.99
C ASP A 27 16.04 -4.65 9.43
N TYR A 28 17.24 -4.16 9.72
CA TYR A 28 17.59 -3.61 11.03
C TYR A 28 16.88 -2.27 11.27
N TYR A 29 16.91 -1.39 10.27
CA TYR A 29 16.27 -0.07 10.36
C TYR A 29 14.74 -0.13 10.18
N PHE A 30 14.21 -1.23 9.65
CA PHE A 30 12.77 -1.43 9.53
C PHE A 30 12.07 -1.36 10.89
N GLY A 31 12.61 -2.02 11.92
CA GLY A 31 12.05 -1.98 13.28
C GLY A 31 11.98 -0.56 13.84
N PHE A 32 12.99 0.26 13.53
CA PHE A 32 13.06 1.66 13.95
C PHE A 32 12.04 2.53 13.21
N MET A 33 11.96 2.41 11.88
CA MET A 33 10.95 3.12 11.09
C MET A 33 9.53 2.74 11.51
N HIS A 34 9.27 1.46 11.74
CA HIS A 34 7.98 0.98 12.23
C HIS A 34 7.65 1.56 13.61
N THR A 35 8.62 1.59 14.53
CA THR A 35 8.44 2.21 15.86
C THR A 35 8.08 3.70 15.75
N LEU A 36 8.73 4.44 14.85
CA LEU A 36 8.42 5.85 14.61
C LEU A 36 7.01 6.04 14.02
N ALA A 37 6.61 5.17 13.10
CA ALA A 37 5.30 5.21 12.46
C ALA A 37 4.18 4.87 13.45
N GLU A 38 4.34 3.81 14.26
CA GLU A 38 3.39 3.41 15.30
C GLU A 38 3.21 4.48 16.39
N ALA A 39 4.30 5.19 16.71
CA ALA A 39 4.27 6.33 17.61
C ALA A 39 3.60 7.58 17.01
N HIS A 40 3.21 7.55 15.72
CA HIS A 40 2.72 8.69 14.95
C HIS A 40 3.64 9.92 15.10
N TYR A 41 4.95 9.68 15.13
CA TYR A 41 5.92 10.72 15.42
C TYR A 41 6.02 11.70 14.25
N VAL A 42 5.48 12.91 14.44
CA VAL A 42 5.30 13.92 13.38
C VAL A 42 6.57 14.18 12.57
N PRO A 43 7.77 14.35 13.15
CA PRO A 43 8.99 14.55 12.36
C PRO A 43 9.35 13.37 11.45
N ALA A 44 9.00 12.14 11.83
CA ALA A 44 9.23 10.97 10.98
C ALA A 44 8.26 10.93 9.78
N LYS A 45 7.05 11.50 9.89
CA LYS A 45 6.10 11.58 8.77
C LYS A 45 6.73 12.29 7.56
N GLU A 46 7.41 13.42 7.79
CA GLU A 46 8.09 14.18 6.74
C GLU A 46 9.20 13.35 6.08
N PHE A 47 9.99 12.64 6.88
CA PHE A 47 11.01 11.72 6.39
C PHE A 47 10.42 10.62 5.50
N PHE A 48 9.31 9.99 5.92
CA PHE A 48 8.65 8.96 5.11
C PHE A 48 8.12 9.53 3.78
N LEU A 49 7.57 10.74 3.78
CA LEU A 49 7.09 11.38 2.55
C LEU A 49 8.22 11.67 1.56
N MET A 50 9.38 12.10 2.06
CA MET A 50 10.59 12.26 1.24
C MET A 50 11.08 10.91 0.70
N GLY A 51 11.02 9.85 1.52
CA GLY A 51 11.46 8.52 1.14
C GLY A 51 10.63 7.87 0.03
N LEU A 52 9.43 8.39 -0.28
CA LEU A 52 8.66 7.94 -1.44
C LEU A 52 9.35 8.22 -2.79
N ASP A 53 10.25 9.21 -2.85
CA ASP A 53 11.06 9.54 -4.05
C ASP A 53 12.46 8.90 -4.02
N ASP A 54 12.75 8.03 -3.06
CA ASP A 54 14.09 7.45 -2.92
C ASP A 54 14.43 6.59 -4.15
N TYR A 55 15.66 6.66 -4.64
CA TYR A 55 16.09 5.83 -5.79
C TYR A 55 16.09 4.33 -5.48
N ARG A 56 16.14 3.95 -4.20
CA ARG A 56 16.13 2.55 -3.75
C ARG A 56 14.70 2.11 -3.46
N SER A 57 14.24 1.10 -4.19
CA SER A 57 12.88 0.58 -4.04
C SER A 57 12.54 0.12 -2.63
N GLY A 58 13.50 -0.49 -1.90
CA GLY A 58 13.27 -0.88 -0.51
C GLY A 58 12.90 0.30 0.40
N TRP A 59 13.57 1.44 0.25
CA TRP A 59 13.23 2.64 1.01
C TRP A 59 11.87 3.20 0.62
N ARG A 60 11.53 3.23 -0.67
CA ARG A 60 10.20 3.63 -1.16
C ARG A 60 9.12 2.73 -0.55
N GLU A 61 9.29 1.42 -0.63
CA GLU A 61 8.34 0.43 -0.11
C GLU A 61 8.12 0.62 1.40
N PHE A 62 9.17 0.77 2.19
CA PHE A 62 9.03 0.93 3.64
C PHE A 62 8.43 2.26 4.03
N CYS A 63 8.85 3.35 3.40
CA CYS A 63 8.25 4.66 3.65
C CYS A 63 6.76 4.64 3.26
N LEU A 64 6.40 3.93 2.20
CA LEU A 64 5.02 3.74 1.77
C LEU A 64 4.19 2.93 2.78
N LYS A 65 4.76 1.84 3.35
CA LYS A 65 4.11 1.10 4.45
C LYS A 65 3.92 1.98 5.68
N ALA A 66 4.97 2.68 6.08
CA ALA A 66 4.95 3.55 7.27
C ALA A 66 3.90 4.65 7.13
N ILE A 67 3.87 5.36 6.00
CA ILE A 67 2.90 6.44 5.77
C ILE A 67 1.49 5.90 5.58
N GLY A 68 1.33 4.84 4.79
CA GLY A 68 0.03 4.36 4.31
C GLY A 68 -0.78 3.54 5.31
N PHE A 69 -0.13 2.88 6.27
CA PHE A 69 -0.82 2.03 7.26
C PHE A 69 -0.84 2.61 8.68
N HIS A 70 -0.01 3.61 8.98
CA HIS A 70 0.02 4.23 10.31
C HIS A 70 -0.52 5.66 10.34
N TYR A 71 -0.50 6.39 9.23
CA TYR A 71 -1.06 7.75 9.19
C TYR A 71 -2.41 7.75 8.48
N ASN A 72 -3.34 8.57 8.96
CA ASN A 72 -4.60 8.80 8.28
C ASN A 72 -4.36 9.75 7.10
N LEU A 73 -4.58 9.27 5.88
CA LEU A 73 -4.37 10.01 4.63
C LEU A 73 -5.69 10.48 3.99
N SER A 74 -6.84 10.26 4.64
CA SER A 74 -8.18 10.56 4.09
C SER A 74 -8.38 12.03 3.66
N SER A 75 -7.65 12.97 4.27
CA SER A 75 -7.68 14.40 3.90
C SER A 75 -6.46 14.85 3.09
N GLU A 76 -5.54 13.95 2.77
CA GLU A 76 -4.24 14.25 2.15
C GLU A 76 -4.19 13.75 0.70
N GLU A 77 -5.15 14.22 -0.11
CA GLU A 77 -5.35 13.79 -1.49
C GLU A 77 -4.09 13.91 -2.38
N HIS A 78 -3.23 14.88 -2.11
CA HIS A 78 -1.95 15.03 -2.81
C HIS A 78 -1.00 13.85 -2.57
N ILE A 79 -1.03 13.25 -1.37
CA ILE A 79 -0.25 12.06 -1.02
C ILE A 79 -0.88 10.83 -1.66
N LEU A 80 -2.22 10.68 -1.59
CA LEU A 80 -2.92 9.59 -2.28
C LEU A 80 -2.65 9.60 -3.79
N ASN A 81 -2.62 10.78 -4.42
CA ASN A 81 -2.25 10.89 -5.83
C ASN A 81 -0.81 10.47 -6.12
N LYS A 82 0.14 10.77 -5.23
CA LYS A 82 1.50 10.26 -5.34
C LYS A 82 1.54 8.73 -5.21
N ILE A 83 0.77 8.16 -4.28
CA ILE A 83 0.66 6.72 -4.11
C ILE A 83 0.03 6.07 -5.34
N ARG A 84 -0.99 6.69 -5.96
CA ARG A 84 -1.56 6.24 -7.24
C ARG A 84 -0.52 6.25 -8.37
N GLN A 85 0.32 7.29 -8.45
CA GLN A 85 1.43 7.32 -9.41
C GLN A 85 2.42 6.17 -9.16
N MET A 86 2.84 5.96 -7.91
CA MET A 86 3.72 4.84 -7.55
C MET A 86 3.08 3.49 -7.91
N CYS A 87 1.78 3.33 -7.64
CA CYS A 87 1.00 2.14 -7.96
C CYS A 87 1.00 1.83 -9.48
N LEU A 88 0.96 2.85 -10.33
CA LEU A 88 0.93 2.70 -11.80
C LEU A 88 2.32 2.56 -12.43
N THR A 89 3.32 3.25 -11.90
CA THR A 89 4.56 3.50 -12.65
C THR A 89 5.85 3.15 -11.90
N ASP A 90 5.82 2.74 -10.63
CA ASP A 90 7.05 2.33 -9.96
C ASP A 90 7.65 1.10 -10.65
N GLU A 91 8.95 1.14 -10.93
CA GLU A 91 9.66 0.05 -11.59
C GLU A 91 9.64 -1.25 -10.77
N ASN A 92 9.59 -1.12 -9.44
CA ASN A 92 9.67 -2.25 -8.53
C ASN A 92 8.27 -2.78 -8.17
N GLU A 93 8.05 -4.06 -8.44
CA GLU A 93 6.74 -4.69 -8.20
C GLU A 93 6.32 -4.71 -6.73
N PHE A 94 7.27 -4.78 -5.77
CA PHE A 94 6.94 -4.76 -4.35
C PHE A 94 6.46 -3.37 -3.90
N VAL A 95 7.00 -2.31 -4.51
CA VAL A 95 6.50 -0.95 -4.28
C VAL A 95 5.08 -0.81 -4.85
N ARG A 96 4.84 -1.28 -6.08
CA ARG A 96 3.49 -1.25 -6.68
C ARG A 96 2.49 -2.07 -5.85
N LEU A 97 2.84 -3.28 -5.44
CA LEU A 97 2.04 -4.14 -4.57
C LEU A 97 1.70 -3.44 -3.25
N THR A 98 2.69 -2.81 -2.62
CA THR A 98 2.48 -2.04 -1.39
C THR A 98 1.55 -0.84 -1.62
N ALA A 99 1.73 -0.11 -2.72
CA ALA A 99 0.88 1.03 -3.07
C ALA A 99 -0.58 0.60 -3.25
N THR A 100 -0.79 -0.52 -3.92
CA THR A 100 -2.11 -1.13 -4.09
C THR A 100 -2.79 -1.43 -2.74
N GLY A 101 -2.07 -2.06 -1.81
CA GLY A 101 -2.59 -2.31 -0.46
C GLY A 101 -2.90 -1.04 0.33
N VAL A 102 -2.04 -0.02 0.22
CA VAL A 102 -2.30 1.29 0.86
C VAL A 102 -3.54 1.96 0.29
N LEU A 103 -3.74 1.93 -1.03
CA LEU A 103 -4.95 2.48 -1.65
C LEU A 103 -6.21 1.72 -1.23
N GLY A 104 -6.15 0.40 -1.09
CA GLY A 104 -7.26 -0.40 -0.55
C GLY A 104 -7.66 0.01 0.87
N ALA A 105 -6.70 0.47 1.68
CA ALA A 105 -6.94 0.89 3.06
C ALA A 105 -7.33 2.39 3.20
N GLN A 106 -6.84 3.25 2.31
CA GLN A 106 -6.90 4.72 2.48
C GLN A 106 -7.75 5.44 1.43
N SER A 107 -8.04 4.80 0.29
CA SER A 107 -8.83 5.41 -0.79
C SER A 107 -10.33 5.14 -0.61
N HIS A 108 -11.11 5.47 -1.64
CA HIS A 108 -12.57 5.29 -1.66
C HIS A 108 -12.99 4.52 -2.90
N TRP A 109 -14.11 3.80 -2.80
CA TRP A 109 -14.73 3.19 -3.97
C TRP A 109 -15.40 4.24 -4.87
N PRO A 110 -15.27 4.13 -6.22
CA PRO A 110 -14.29 3.32 -6.94
C PRO A 110 -12.92 4.03 -6.99
N ASP A 111 -11.83 3.27 -6.81
CA ASP A 111 -10.49 3.78 -7.15
C ASP A 111 -10.11 3.32 -8.56
N PHE A 112 -10.17 4.25 -9.52
CA PHE A 112 -9.85 3.96 -10.92
C PHE A 112 -8.39 3.56 -11.15
N THR A 113 -7.46 3.93 -10.25
CA THR A 113 -6.07 3.48 -10.35
C THR A 113 -6.00 1.98 -10.09
N LEU A 114 -6.69 1.49 -9.05
CA LEU A 114 -6.75 0.05 -8.77
C LEU A 114 -7.41 -0.73 -9.91
N ILE A 115 -8.43 -0.17 -10.56
CA ILE A 115 -9.05 -0.78 -11.75
C ILE A 115 -8.04 -0.89 -12.89
N LEU A 116 -7.30 0.18 -13.18
CA LEU A 116 -6.27 0.17 -14.22
C LEU A 116 -5.16 -0.84 -13.91
N VAL A 117 -4.73 -0.93 -12.66
CA VAL A 117 -3.71 -1.88 -12.20
C VAL A 117 -4.21 -3.32 -12.34
N LEU A 118 -5.44 -3.61 -11.91
CA LEU A 118 -6.08 -4.92 -12.09
C LEU A 118 -6.08 -5.35 -13.56
N GLN A 119 -6.32 -4.44 -14.49
CA GLN A 119 -6.39 -4.75 -15.92
C GLN A 119 -5.03 -4.85 -16.61
N ASN A 120 -4.04 -4.06 -16.19
CA ASN A 120 -2.87 -3.78 -17.02
C ASN A 120 -1.52 -4.01 -16.34
N ASP A 121 -1.43 -4.23 -15.03
CA ASP A 121 -0.10 -4.44 -14.41
C ASP A 121 0.54 -5.72 -14.93
N ALA A 122 1.83 -5.69 -15.21
CA ALA A 122 2.57 -6.84 -15.72
C ALA A 122 2.69 -7.97 -14.68
N SER A 123 2.71 -7.65 -13.39
CA SER A 123 2.86 -8.62 -12.31
C SER A 123 1.50 -9.17 -11.88
N MET A 124 1.32 -10.48 -12.01
CA MET A 124 0.11 -11.17 -11.53
C MET A 124 -0.13 -10.93 -10.04
N GLY A 125 0.94 -10.84 -9.23
CA GLY A 125 0.83 -10.55 -7.80
C GLY A 125 0.24 -9.16 -7.53
N VAL A 126 0.64 -8.16 -8.30
CA VAL A 126 0.10 -6.79 -8.19
C VAL A 126 -1.37 -6.77 -8.63
N ARG A 127 -1.73 -7.47 -9.72
CA ARG A 127 -3.15 -7.56 -10.15
C ARG A 127 -4.03 -8.26 -9.12
N ILE A 128 -3.55 -9.33 -8.48
CA ILE A 128 -4.28 -10.01 -7.38
C ILE A 128 -4.47 -9.07 -6.20
N SER A 129 -3.42 -8.33 -5.80
CA SER A 129 -3.54 -7.32 -4.75
C SER A 129 -4.53 -6.22 -5.11
N ALA A 130 -4.62 -5.83 -6.39
CA ALA A 130 -5.56 -4.79 -6.83
C ALA A 130 -7.01 -5.26 -6.78
N LEU A 131 -7.26 -6.53 -7.14
CA LEU A 131 -8.55 -7.16 -6.89
C LEU A 131 -8.88 -7.14 -5.40
N GLY A 132 -7.96 -7.57 -4.54
CA GLY A 132 -8.18 -7.59 -3.09
C GLY A 132 -8.53 -6.21 -2.53
N ALA A 133 -7.74 -5.20 -2.88
CA ALA A 133 -7.98 -3.81 -2.49
C ALA A 133 -9.33 -3.28 -2.98
N LEU A 134 -9.75 -3.60 -4.21
CA LEU A 134 -11.08 -3.23 -4.72
C LEU A 134 -12.20 -3.92 -3.93
N LEU A 135 -12.03 -5.20 -3.56
CA LEU A 135 -13.01 -5.91 -2.74
C LEU A 135 -13.10 -5.33 -1.31
N ASP A 136 -11.98 -4.92 -0.72
CA ASP A 136 -11.96 -4.21 0.57
C ASP A 136 -12.69 -2.85 0.48
N LEU A 137 -12.45 -2.08 -0.59
CA LEU A 137 -13.16 -0.82 -0.84
C LEU A 137 -14.66 -1.01 -1.11
N ALA A 138 -15.05 -2.16 -1.67
CA ALA A 138 -16.44 -2.60 -1.79
C ALA A 138 -17.02 -3.17 -0.48
N HIS A 139 -16.27 -3.08 0.63
CA HIS A 139 -16.64 -3.50 1.97
C HIS A 139 -16.94 -5.00 2.11
N LEU A 140 -16.30 -5.84 1.30
CA LEU A 140 -16.39 -7.28 1.50
C LEU A 140 -15.63 -7.68 2.78
N PRO A 141 -16.15 -8.66 3.55
CA PRO A 141 -15.44 -9.17 4.71
C PRO A 141 -14.06 -9.72 4.34
N SER A 142 -13.03 -9.44 5.16
CA SER A 142 -11.64 -9.79 4.84
C SER A 142 -11.41 -11.29 4.59
N TYR A 143 -12.21 -12.17 5.20
CA TYR A 143 -12.08 -13.61 4.94
C TYR A 143 -12.50 -13.99 3.51
N ILE A 144 -13.40 -13.22 2.89
CA ILE A 144 -13.80 -13.36 1.48
C ILE A 144 -12.63 -12.94 0.58
N VAL A 145 -12.05 -11.79 0.89
CA VAL A 145 -10.92 -11.23 0.13
C VAL A 145 -9.74 -12.21 0.14
N ILE A 146 -9.34 -12.67 1.32
CA ILE A 146 -8.27 -13.66 1.50
C ILE A 146 -8.58 -14.98 0.77
N GLU A 147 -9.84 -15.42 0.78
CA GLU A 147 -10.26 -16.64 0.08
C GLU A 147 -10.08 -16.49 -1.43
N GLU A 148 -10.54 -15.39 -2.03
CA GLU A 148 -10.44 -15.14 -3.47
C GLU A 148 -8.99 -14.95 -3.92
N GLU A 149 -8.18 -14.21 -3.17
CA GLU A 149 -6.74 -14.05 -3.45
C GLU A 149 -6.02 -15.41 -3.46
N LYS A 150 -6.26 -16.25 -2.44
CA LYS A 150 -5.67 -17.59 -2.36
C LYS A 150 -6.08 -18.48 -3.53
N LYS A 151 -7.37 -18.45 -3.92
CA LYS A 151 -7.87 -19.21 -5.08
C LYS A 151 -7.12 -18.82 -6.35
N LEU A 152 -6.94 -17.53 -6.59
CA LEU A 152 -6.23 -17.03 -7.78
C LEU A 152 -4.76 -17.44 -7.78
N GLN A 153 -4.09 -17.29 -6.63
CA GLN A 153 -2.68 -17.68 -6.46
C GLN A 153 -2.47 -19.19 -6.68
N GLN A 154 -3.34 -20.03 -6.11
CA GLN A 154 -3.22 -21.49 -6.20
C GLN A 154 -3.53 -22.01 -7.61
N ASN A 155 -4.49 -21.39 -8.29
CA ASN A 155 -4.93 -21.84 -9.61
C ASN A 155 -4.17 -21.17 -10.77
N GLY A 156 -3.34 -20.17 -10.49
CA GLY A 156 -2.64 -19.39 -11.51
C GLY A 156 -3.59 -18.67 -12.47
N ILE A 157 -4.78 -18.31 -11.98
CA ILE A 157 -5.81 -17.63 -12.77
C ILE A 157 -5.54 -16.14 -12.66
N GLU A 158 -5.46 -15.46 -13.81
CA GLU A 158 -5.33 -14.02 -13.85
C GLU A 158 -6.64 -13.37 -13.38
N PRO A 159 -6.61 -12.46 -12.39
CA PRO A 159 -7.79 -11.73 -12.00
C PRO A 159 -8.18 -10.71 -13.08
N ASP A 160 -9.48 -10.48 -13.24
CA ASP A 160 -10.02 -9.52 -14.19
C ASP A 160 -11.27 -8.80 -13.65
N MET A 161 -11.81 -7.88 -14.46
CA MET A 161 -13.03 -7.15 -14.10
C MET A 161 -14.27 -8.03 -14.03
N ALA A 162 -14.34 -9.12 -14.80
CA ALA A 162 -15.49 -10.03 -14.75
C ALA A 162 -15.53 -10.78 -13.42
N GLN A 163 -14.37 -11.20 -12.92
CA GLN A 163 -14.17 -11.80 -11.61
C GLN A 163 -14.58 -10.82 -10.49
N LEU A 164 -14.10 -9.57 -10.54
CA LEU A 164 -14.48 -8.53 -9.58
C LEU A 164 -16.01 -8.33 -9.54
N LYS A 165 -16.63 -8.13 -10.70
CA LYS A 165 -18.09 -7.91 -10.80
C LYS A 165 -18.87 -9.10 -10.25
N ARG A 166 -18.47 -10.32 -10.60
CA ARG A 166 -19.10 -11.55 -10.09
C ARG A 166 -19.03 -11.64 -8.58
N ILE A 167 -17.85 -11.39 -7.98
CA ILE A 167 -17.69 -11.45 -6.52
C ILE A 167 -18.58 -10.41 -5.84
N ILE A 168 -18.63 -9.17 -6.33
CA ILE A 168 -19.49 -8.11 -5.76
C ILE A 168 -20.97 -8.48 -5.90
N GLU A 169 -21.38 -9.01 -7.06
CA GLU A 169 -22.78 -9.41 -7.29
C GLU A 169 -23.24 -10.55 -6.36
N GLU A 170 -22.39 -11.55 -6.15
CA GLU A 170 -22.68 -12.76 -5.38
C GLU A 170 -22.49 -12.55 -3.86
N ARG A 171 -21.47 -11.79 -3.46
CA ARG A 171 -20.95 -11.74 -2.08
C ARG A 171 -20.83 -10.32 -1.51
N GLY A 172 -21.03 -9.29 -2.33
CA GLY A 172 -20.91 -7.90 -1.91
C GLY A 172 -22.10 -7.44 -1.06
N PRO A 173 -21.88 -6.56 -0.07
CA PRO A 173 -22.95 -6.00 0.75
C PRO A 173 -23.80 -4.97 0.00
N ASP A 174 -23.24 -4.31 -1.03
CA ASP A 174 -23.91 -3.32 -1.86
C ASP A 174 -23.70 -3.61 -3.35
N LYS A 175 -24.80 -3.91 -4.06
CA LYS A 175 -24.78 -4.23 -5.49
C LYS A 175 -24.80 -2.99 -6.38
N THR A 176 -25.14 -1.82 -5.83
CA THR A 176 -25.18 -0.57 -6.59
C THR A 176 -23.78 -0.15 -7.04
N LEU A 177 -22.73 -0.61 -6.36
CA LEU A 177 -21.32 -0.44 -6.73
C LEU A 177 -20.99 -0.91 -8.15
N LEU A 178 -21.77 -1.85 -8.71
CA LEU A 178 -21.60 -2.32 -10.09
C LEU A 178 -21.94 -1.27 -11.14
N LEU A 179 -22.64 -0.19 -10.77
CA LEU A 179 -22.96 0.92 -11.68
C LEU A 179 -21.75 1.85 -11.91
N ASP A 180 -20.74 1.77 -11.03
CA ASP A 180 -19.57 2.63 -11.06
C ASP A 180 -18.39 2.05 -11.87
N ILE A 181 -18.48 0.78 -12.30
CA ILE A 181 -17.37 0.00 -12.90
C ILE A 181 -17.77 -0.90 -14.09
#